data_AF-A0A7Z0NK06-F1
#
_entry.id   AF-A0A7Z0NK06-F1
#
_cell.length_a   1.000
_cell.length_b   1.000
_cell.length_c   1.000
_cell.angle_alpha   90.00
_cell.angle_beta   90.00
_cell.angle_gamma   90.00
#
_symmetry.space_group_name_H-M   'P 1'
#
loop_
_entity.id
_entity.type
_entity.pdbx_description
1 polymer ?
#
loop_
_entity_poly.entity_id
_entity_poly.type
_entity_poly.pdbx_seq_one_letter_code
_entity_poly.pdbx_strand_id
1 'polypeptide(L)'
;MSIKQQIDTSLPEVIFTGEGDLAADRKMLRLANAGQLLKLHTGVYTSNLESPPETVALRHWSSIVSHLLPDGVVSYRSGHDTRPLEGRLYVTRGNRSRTLKLPGLIVKVIPYA
;
A
#
# COMPACT_ATOMS: atom_id res chain seq x y z
N MET A 1 -4.56 -35.20 -19.95
CA MET A 1 -3.54 -34.15 -20.20
C MET A 1 -3.62 -33.19 -19.03
N SER A 2 -2.76 -33.39 -18.02
CA SER A 2 -2.86 -32.66 -16.74
C SER A 2 -1.96 -31.42 -16.81
N ILE A 3 -2.56 -30.24 -16.87
CA ILE A 3 -1.83 -28.98 -16.78
C ILE A 3 -1.42 -28.82 -15.32
N LYS A 4 -0.17 -29.19 -15.02
CA LYS A 4 0.48 -28.81 -13.76
C LYS A 4 0.63 -27.28 -13.78
N GLN A 5 -0.27 -26.59 -13.10
CA GLN A 5 -0.06 -25.19 -12.73
C GLN A 5 1.12 -25.18 -11.74
N GLN A 6 2.32 -24.92 -12.26
CA GLN A 6 3.45 -24.52 -11.45
C GLN A 6 3.13 -23.12 -10.95
N ILE A 7 2.51 -23.05 -9.77
CA ILE A 7 2.33 -21.80 -9.04
C ILE A 7 3.73 -21.37 -8.67
N ASP A 8 4.31 -20.48 -9.47
CA ASP A 8 5.57 -19.84 -9.14
C ASP A 8 5.34 -19.10 -7.84
N THR A 9 6.01 -19.53 -6.77
CA THR A 9 5.89 -18.96 -5.42
C THR A 9 6.64 -17.63 -5.37
N SER A 10 6.37 -16.73 -6.32
CA SER A 10 6.89 -15.36 -6.30
C SER A 10 6.09 -14.57 -5.28
N LEU A 11 6.78 -13.99 -4.29
CA LEU A 11 6.16 -13.05 -3.35
C LEU A 11 5.43 -11.93 -4.13
N PRO A 12 4.25 -11.49 -3.67
CA PRO A 12 3.59 -10.35 -4.28
C PRO A 12 4.49 -9.11 -4.18
N GLU A 13 4.36 -8.20 -5.15
CA GLU A 13 5.20 -6.99 -5.22
C GLU A 13 4.99 -6.10 -3.99
N VAL A 14 3.75 -5.99 -3.50
CA VAL A 14 3.39 -5.28 -2.26
C VAL A 14 2.86 -6.28 -1.22
N ILE A 15 3.34 -6.14 0.01
CA ILE A 15 3.02 -7.00 1.15
C ILE A 15 2.40 -6.15 2.25
N PHE A 16 1.28 -6.63 2.77
CA PHE A 16 0.53 -6.00 3.86
C PHE A 16 0.70 -6.77 5.17
N THR A 17 0.78 -6.03 6.27
CA THR A 17 0.90 -6.58 7.63
C THR A 17 -0.07 -5.86 8.58
N GLY A 18 -0.33 -6.44 9.75
CA GLY A 18 -1.21 -5.84 10.76
C GLY A 18 -2.67 -6.29 10.72
N GLU A 19 -2.97 -7.40 10.04
CA GLU A 19 -4.31 -8.02 10.01
C GLU A 19 -4.57 -9.01 11.16
N GLY A 20 -3.63 -9.15 12.11
CA GLY A 20 -3.80 -9.96 13.32
C GLY A 20 -2.87 -11.17 13.46
N ASP A 21 -2.07 -11.50 12.43
CA ASP A 21 -1.03 -12.53 12.53
C ASP A 21 0.32 -11.93 12.95
N LEU A 22 0.55 -11.93 14.27
CA LEU A 22 1.79 -11.40 14.87
C LEU A 22 3.04 -12.17 14.42
N ALA A 23 2.93 -13.46 14.08
CA ALA A 23 4.07 -14.26 13.63
C ALA A 23 4.46 -13.88 12.21
N ALA A 24 3.49 -13.70 11.32
CA ALA A 24 3.70 -13.20 9.96
C ALA A 24 4.27 -11.78 9.98
N ASP A 25 3.70 -10.88 10.79
CA ASP A 25 4.18 -9.48 10.92
C ASP A 25 5.65 -9.42 11.36
N ARG A 26 6.03 -10.23 12.36
CA ARG A 26 7.43 -10.34 12.83
C ARG A 26 8.35 -10.92 11.77
N LYS A 27 7.88 -11.88 10.97
CA LYS A 27 8.63 -12.44 9.85
C LYS A 27 8.92 -11.37 8.81
N MET A 28 7.92 -10.57 8.42
CA MET A 28 8.10 -9.47 7.47
C MET A 28 9.06 -8.41 7.98
N LEU A 29 8.99 -8.07 9.28
CA LEU A 29 9.94 -7.13 9.89
C LEU A 29 11.38 -7.66 9.83
N ARG A 30 11.61 -8.96 10.07
CA ARG A 30 12.93 -9.59 9.93
C ARG A 30 13.44 -9.55 8.49
N LEU A 31 12.58 -9.83 7.51
CA LEU A 31 12.94 -9.76 6.10
C LEU A 31 13.28 -8.34 5.67
N ALA A 32 12.53 -7.34 6.14
CA ALA A 32 12.85 -5.93 5.90
C ALA A 32 14.19 -5.52 6.52
N ASN A 33 14.47 -5.94 7.77
CA ASN A 33 15.75 -5.68 8.42
C ASN A 33 16.93 -6.40 7.73
N ALA A 34 16.67 -7.55 7.10
CA ALA A 34 17.64 -8.28 6.30
C ALA A 34 17.83 -7.70 4.89
N GLY A 35 17.15 -6.58 4.55
CA GLY A 35 17.22 -5.95 3.23
C GLY A 35 16.50 -6.71 2.13
N GLN A 36 15.71 -7.73 2.44
CA GLN A 36 14.95 -8.52 1.47
C GLN A 36 13.60 -7.87 1.12
N LEU A 37 13.12 -6.93 1.95
CA LEU A 37 11.94 -6.12 1.71
C LEU A 37 12.27 -4.65 1.99
N LEU A 38 11.65 -3.75 1.25
CA LEU A 38 11.73 -2.31 1.50
C LEU A 38 10.42 -1.80 2.10
N LYS A 39 10.51 -0.97 3.14
CA LYS A 39 9.32 -0.41 3.80
C LYS A 39 8.80 0.81 3.03
N LEU A 40 7.53 0.76 2.60
CA LEU A 40 6.85 1.90 1.97
C LEU A 40 6.07 2.74 2.99
N HIS A 41 5.45 2.07 3.97
CA HIS A 41 4.72 2.70 5.07
C HIS A 41 4.67 1.73 6.27
N THR A 42 4.26 2.18 7.45
CA THR A 42 3.95 1.24 8.54
C THR A 42 2.83 0.31 8.09
N GLY A 43 3.08 -1.00 8.15
CA GLY A 43 2.13 -2.01 7.67
C GLY A 43 2.25 -2.38 6.20
N VAL A 44 3.16 -1.74 5.44
CA VAL A 44 3.24 -1.88 3.98
C VAL A 44 4.70 -1.97 3.52
N TYR A 45 5.02 -3.06 2.85
CA TYR A 45 6.35 -3.38 2.35
C TYR A 45 6.32 -3.72 0.86
N THR A 46 7.46 -3.61 0.18
CA THR A 46 7.65 -4.07 -1.20
C THR A 46 8.76 -5.11 -1.25
N SER A 47 8.55 -6.15 -2.06
CA SER A 47 9.57 -7.13 -2.43
C SER A 47 10.39 -6.69 -3.66
N ASN A 48 9.92 -5.69 -4.40
CA ASN A 48 10.68 -5.05 -5.47
C ASN A 48 11.71 -4.08 -4.87
N LEU A 49 12.98 -4.44 -5.02
CA LEU A 49 14.14 -3.68 -4.57
C LEU A 49 14.89 -2.98 -5.71
N GLU A 50 14.48 -3.24 -6.95
CA GLU A 50 15.15 -2.75 -8.17
C GLU A 50 14.56 -1.44 -8.66
N SER A 51 13.25 -1.26 -8.48
CA SER A 51 12.53 -0.07 -8.89
C SER A 51 12.52 1.01 -7.79
N PRO A 52 12.47 2.30 -8.16
CA PRO A 52 12.26 3.37 -7.18
C PRO A 52 10.99 3.14 -6.36
N PRO A 53 11.03 3.31 -5.03
CA PRO A 53 9.88 3.04 -4.17
C PRO A 53 8.68 3.92 -4.48
N GLU A 54 8.89 5.12 -5.01
CA GLU A 54 7.86 6.04 -5.48
C GLU A 54 7.04 5.41 -6.61
N THR A 55 7.70 4.74 -7.55
CA THR A 55 7.05 4.07 -8.69
C THR A 55 6.21 2.90 -8.22
N VAL A 56 6.71 2.11 -7.26
CA VAL A 56 5.98 0.97 -6.70
C VAL A 56 4.75 1.46 -5.93
N ALA A 57 4.91 2.46 -5.06
CA ALA A 57 3.83 3.04 -4.28
C ALA A 57 2.75 3.68 -5.16
N LEU A 58 3.14 4.39 -6.22
CA LEU A 58 2.20 4.99 -7.18
C LEU A 58 1.52 3.96 -8.07
N ARG A 59 2.18 2.86 -8.45
CA ARG A 59 1.55 1.78 -9.25
C ARG A 59 0.49 1.04 -8.44
N HIS A 60 0.80 0.75 -7.17
CA HIS A 60 -0.05 -0.03 -6.27
C HIS A 60 -0.87 0.83 -5.31
N TRP A 61 -1.03 2.12 -5.63
CA TRP A 61 -1.65 3.10 -4.74
C TRP A 61 -3.04 2.67 -4.26
N SER A 62 -3.84 2.07 -5.13
CA SER A 62 -5.22 1.68 -4.83
C SER A 62 -5.26 0.60 -3.77
N SER A 63 -4.54 -0.51 -3.99
CA SER A 63 -4.43 -1.62 -3.02
C SER A 63 -3.87 -1.14 -1.67
N ILE A 64 -2.81 -0.31 -1.70
CA ILE A 64 -2.21 0.23 -0.48
C ILE A 64 -3.19 1.11 0.29
N VAL A 65 -3.91 2.00 -0.40
CA VAL A 65 -4.87 2.91 0.23
C VAL A 65 -6.07 2.13 0.76
N SER A 66 -6.59 1.15 0.04
CA SER A 66 -7.66 0.26 0.50
C SER A 66 -7.27 -0.48 1.77
N HIS A 67 -6.02 -0.95 1.87
CA HIS A 67 -5.50 -1.59 3.09
C HIS A 67 -5.37 -0.62 4.26
N LEU A 68 -4.77 0.55 4.04
CA LEU A 68 -4.49 1.52 5.10
C LEU A 68 -5.73 2.29 5.58
N LEU A 69 -6.73 2.44 4.71
CA LEU A 69 -7.94 3.22 4.93
C LEU A 69 -9.17 2.40 4.50
N PRO A 70 -9.48 1.29 5.19
CA PRO A 70 -10.69 0.52 4.90
C PRO A 70 -11.91 1.42 5.05
N ASP A 71 -12.89 1.26 4.16
CA ASP A 71 -14.09 2.11 4.04
C ASP A 71 -13.82 3.56 3.61
N GLY A 72 -12.58 3.88 3.22
CA GLY A 72 -12.23 5.18 2.66
C GLY A 72 -12.68 5.32 1.21
N VAL A 73 -13.31 6.45 0.88
CA VAL A 73 -13.78 6.76 -0.47
C VAL A 73 -12.86 7.78 -1.11
N VAL A 74 -12.31 7.47 -2.29
CA VAL A 74 -11.53 8.43 -3.09
C VAL A 74 -12.44 9.58 -3.52
N SER A 75 -12.05 10.82 -3.23
CA SER A 75 -12.94 11.98 -3.31
C SER A 75 -12.26 13.21 -3.91
N TYR A 76 -13.01 14.31 -4.05
CA TYR A 76 -12.55 15.55 -4.68
C TYR A 76 -12.02 15.30 -6.10
N ARG A 77 -10.94 16.00 -6.49
CA ARG A 77 -10.31 15.84 -7.80
C ARG A 77 -9.85 14.40 -8.05
N SER A 78 -9.36 13.72 -7.02
CA SER A 78 -8.97 12.30 -7.12
C SER A 78 -10.15 11.37 -7.40
N GLY A 79 -11.35 11.71 -6.91
CA GLY A 79 -12.57 10.96 -7.20
C GLY A 79 -13.00 11.09 -8.66
N HIS A 80 -12.75 12.26 -9.27
CA HIS A 80 -13.01 12.46 -10.69
C HIS A 80 -11.99 11.74 -11.58
N ASP A 81 -10.70 11.91 -11.28
CA ASP A 81 -9.61 11.35 -12.10
C ASP A 81 -9.37 9.86 -11.83
N THR A 82 -9.96 9.30 -10.76
CA THR A 82 -9.78 7.92 -10.27
C THR A 82 -8.31 7.53 -10.09
N ARG A 83 -7.45 8.50 -9.76
CA ARG A 83 -6.01 8.29 -9.60
C ARG A 83 -5.38 9.40 -8.74
N PRO A 84 -4.18 9.16 -8.18
CA PRO A 84 -3.35 10.22 -7.63
C PRO A 84 -2.97 11.21 -8.72
N LEU A 85 -2.99 12.49 -8.38
CA LEU A 85 -2.53 13.56 -9.27
C LEU A 85 -1.35 14.27 -8.61
N GLU A 86 -0.23 14.39 -9.34
CA GLU A 86 1.00 15.02 -8.83
C GLU A 86 1.43 14.45 -7.47
N GLY A 87 1.29 13.12 -7.29
CA GLY A 87 1.62 12.44 -6.03
C GLY A 87 0.68 12.77 -4.87
N ARG A 88 -0.54 13.24 -5.13
CA ARG A 88 -1.55 13.53 -4.10
C ARG A 88 -2.84 12.75 -4.35
N LEU A 89 -3.40 12.21 -3.28
CA LEU A 89 -4.69 11.53 -3.28
C LEU A 89 -5.56 12.06 -2.14
N TYR A 90 -6.81 12.38 -2.46
CA TYR A 90 -7.81 12.78 -1.47
C TYR A 90 -8.76 11.62 -1.20
N VAL A 91 -8.92 11.29 0.07
CA VAL A 91 -9.79 10.20 0.53
C VAL A 91 -10.66 10.74 1.65
N THR A 92 -11.97 10.57 1.54
CA THR A 92 -12.89 10.88 2.64
C THR A 92 -13.08 9.62 3.51
N ARG A 93 -12.89 9.76 4.83
CA ARG A 93 -13.04 8.67 5.80
C ARG A 93 -13.15 9.17 7.23
N GLY A 94 -14.07 8.58 8.00
CA GLY A 94 -14.15 8.73 9.46
C GLY A 94 -14.42 10.17 9.90
N ASN A 95 -14.05 10.49 11.15
CA ASN A 95 -14.29 11.78 11.79
C ASN A 95 -13.00 12.56 12.13
N ARG A 96 -11.85 12.10 11.66
CA ARG A 96 -10.55 12.74 11.91
C ARG A 96 -9.77 12.91 10.62
N SER A 97 -9.16 14.09 10.48
CA SER A 97 -8.18 14.32 9.42
C SER A 97 -6.85 13.64 9.75
N ARG A 98 -6.19 13.13 8.72
CA ARG A 98 -4.85 12.54 8.79
C ARG A 98 -4.15 12.71 7.46
N THR A 99 -2.82 12.78 7.49
CA THR A 99 -1.99 12.68 6.28
C THR A 99 -1.16 11.41 6.36
N LEU A 100 -1.27 10.54 5.35
CA LEU A 100 -0.35 9.42 5.16
C LEU A 100 0.72 9.83 4.15
N LYS A 101 1.97 9.50 4.45
CA LYS A 101 3.11 9.76 3.58
C LYS A 101 3.69 8.44 3.11
N LEU A 102 3.60 8.18 1.82
CA LEU A 102 4.28 7.10 1.14
C LEU A 102 5.33 7.70 0.19
N PRO A 103 6.33 6.92 -0.24
CA PRO A 103 7.22 7.33 -1.31
C PRO A 103 6.42 7.80 -2.52
N GLY A 104 6.62 9.04 -2.96
CA GLY A 104 5.95 9.60 -4.16
C GLY A 104 4.45 9.85 -4.02
N LEU A 105 3.83 9.57 -2.86
CA LEU A 105 2.39 9.67 -2.67
C LEU A 105 2.02 10.22 -1.29
N ILE A 106 1.25 11.30 -1.28
CA ILE A 106 0.65 11.90 -0.09
C ILE A 106 -0.86 11.64 -0.13
N VAL A 107 -1.37 10.91 0.85
CA VAL A 107 -2.81 10.67 0.98
C VAL A 107 -3.37 11.58 2.07
N LYS A 108 -4.28 12.46 1.67
CA LYS A 108 -5.01 13.37 2.56
C LYS A 108 -6.36 12.76 2.91
N VAL A 109 -6.51 12.41 4.19
CA VAL A 109 -7.75 11.90 4.75
C VAL A 109 -8.59 13.06 5.24
N ILE A 110 -9.81 13.16 4.71
CA ILE A 110 -10.79 14.19 5.02
C ILE A 110 -11.95 13.53 5.78
N PRO A 111 -12.38 14.05 6.93
CA PRO A 111 -13.50 13.48 7.66
C PRO A 111 -14.84 13.73 6.94
N TYR A 112 -15.82 12.86 7.16
CA TYR A 112 -17.22 13.18 6.91
C TYR A 112 -17.61 14.25 7.95
N ALA A 113 -18.02 15.42 7.50
CA ALA A 113 -18.51 16.50 8.37
C ALA A 113 -19.85 16.12 9.02
#